data_AF-A0A9E3EY33-F1
#
_entry.id   AF-A0A9E3EY33-F1
#
_cell.length_a   1.000
_cell.length_b   1.000
_cell.length_c   1.000
_cell.angle_alpha   90.00
_cell.angle_beta   90.00
_cell.angle_gamma   90.00
#
_symmetry.space_group_name_H-M   'P 1'
#
loop_
_entity.id
_entity.type
_entity.pdbx_description
1 polymer ?
#
loop_
_entity_poly.entity_id
_entity_poly.type
_entity_poly.pdbx_seq_one_letter_code
_entity_poly.pdbx_strand_id
1 'polypeptide(L)'
;DTGAPSNYSEETAELIDEEVDRIVRSSYAQTVDLLTTYRPTLDRIAQELRRQETIDSKQLLSIMEETGAPIASTQFSTDPTHPNVALAPTPPSTQPGTSEIQ
;
A
#
# COMPACT_ATOMS: atom_id res chain seq x y z
N ASP A 1 24.44 22.55 -12.34
CA ASP A 1 24.41 23.29 -11.07
C ASP A 1 23.23 24.25 -11.16
N THR A 2 22.11 24.09 -10.45
CA THR A 2 22.01 23.99 -8.99
C THR A 2 20.64 23.40 -8.67
N GLY A 3 20.59 22.34 -7.85
CA GLY A 3 19.34 21.85 -7.26
C GLY A 3 18.88 22.82 -6.19
N ALA A 4 17.65 23.31 -6.28
CA ALA A 4 17.03 24.06 -5.20
C ALA A 4 16.63 23.08 -4.08
N PRO A 5 17.17 23.18 -2.86
CA PRO A 5 16.71 22.39 -1.74
C PRO A 5 15.30 22.86 -1.38
N SER A 6 14.37 21.92 -1.37
CA SER A 6 12.97 22.12 -1.04
C SER A 6 12.83 22.77 0.34
N ASN A 7 12.11 23.89 0.39
CA ASN A 7 11.72 24.55 1.64
C ASN A 7 10.60 23.75 2.32
N TYR A 8 10.91 22.60 2.89
CA TYR A 8 10.07 21.92 3.88
C TYR A 8 10.57 22.37 5.27
N SER A 9 9.67 22.65 6.22
CA SER A 9 10.13 22.86 7.60
C SER A 9 10.63 21.51 8.14
N GLU A 10 11.71 21.54 8.93
CA GLU A 10 12.28 20.36 9.60
C GLU A 10 11.20 19.60 10.39
N GLU A 11 10.34 20.34 11.09
CA GLU A 11 9.17 19.81 11.80
C GLU A 11 8.17 19.09 10.88
N THR A 12 7.93 19.61 9.67
CA THR A 12 7.01 18.95 8.72
C THR A 12 7.63 17.68 8.15
N ALA A 13 8.94 17.68 7.90
CA ALA A 13 9.64 16.51 7.40
C ALA A 13 9.66 15.38 8.46
N GLU A 14 9.92 15.72 9.73
CA GLU A 14 9.87 14.78 10.84
C GLU A 14 8.50 14.12 10.99
N LEU A 15 7.42 14.92 10.94
CA LEU A 15 6.05 14.40 11.00
C LEU A 15 5.69 13.43 9.85
N ILE A 16 6.23 13.67 8.65
CA ILE A 16 5.98 12.79 7.50
C ILE A 16 6.69 11.44 7.71
N ASP A 17 7.94 11.46 8.13
CA ASP A 17 8.72 10.23 8.35
C ASP A 17 8.09 9.36 9.45
N GLU A 18 7.60 9.97 10.53
CA GLU A 18 6.86 9.28 11.58
C GLU A 18 5.59 8.59 11.07
N GLU A 19 4.82 9.28 10.23
CA GLU A 19 3.57 8.73 9.68
C GLU A 19 3.85 7.59 8.70
N VAL A 20 4.90 7.71 7.88
CA VAL A 20 5.33 6.64 6.98
C VAL A 20 5.73 5.40 7.77
N ASP A 21 6.55 5.55 8.82
CA ASP A 21 6.94 4.43 9.68
C ASP A 21 5.71 3.79 10.36
N ARG A 22 4.77 4.60 10.85
CA ARG A 22 3.53 4.13 11.45
C ARG A 22 2.71 3.27 10.48
N ILE A 23 2.52 3.75 9.24
CA ILE A 23 1.77 3.02 8.21
C ILE A 23 2.45 1.69 7.93
N VAL A 24 3.75 1.69 7.63
CA VAL A 24 4.51 0.48 7.29
C VAL A 24 4.43 -0.54 8.41
N ARG A 25 4.65 -0.13 9.67
CA ARG A 25 4.57 -1.03 10.82
C ARG A 25 3.17 -1.59 11.02
N SER A 26 2.14 -0.76 10.87
CA SER A 26 0.75 -1.19 11.02
C SER A 26 0.35 -2.21 9.96
N SER A 27 0.70 -1.97 8.69
CA SER A 27 0.44 -2.90 7.59
C SER A 27 1.23 -4.19 7.74
N TYR A 28 2.49 -4.12 8.21
CA TYR A 28 3.28 -5.31 8.49
C TYR A 28 2.64 -6.15 9.61
N ALA A 29 2.29 -5.53 10.74
CA ALA A 29 1.65 -6.23 11.85
C ALA A 29 0.31 -6.88 11.44
N GLN A 30 -0.52 -6.14 10.68
CA GLN A 30 -1.77 -6.67 10.12
C GLN A 30 -1.52 -7.87 9.19
N THR A 31 -0.49 -7.79 8.34
CA THR A 31 -0.14 -8.88 7.42
C THR A 31 0.32 -10.11 8.19
N VAL A 32 1.16 -9.94 9.21
CA VAL A 32 1.62 -11.05 10.05
C VAL A 32 0.46 -11.69 10.78
N ASP A 33 -0.44 -10.90 11.36
CA ASP A 33 -1.63 -11.40 12.05
C ASP A 33 -2.55 -12.17 11.09
N LEU A 34 -2.79 -11.63 9.89
CA LEU A 34 -3.58 -12.28 8.84
C LEU A 34 -2.97 -13.64 8.43
N LEU A 35 -1.69 -13.68 8.11
CA LEU A 35 -1.00 -14.91 7.70
C LEU A 35 -0.93 -15.93 8.84
N THR A 36 -0.82 -15.48 10.08
CA THR A 36 -0.78 -16.35 11.26
C THR A 36 -2.17 -16.93 11.55
N THR A 37 -3.21 -16.11 11.46
CA THR A 37 -4.61 -16.52 11.64
C THR A 37 -5.01 -17.60 10.65
N TYR A 38 -4.62 -17.43 9.37
CA TYR A 38 -4.92 -18.39 8.30
C TYR A 38 -3.76 -19.35 8.01
N ARG A 39 -2.87 -19.58 8.98
CA ARG A 39 -1.78 -20.56 8.86
C ARG A 39 -2.27 -21.97 8.50
N PRO A 40 -3.39 -22.49 9.05
CA PRO A 40 -3.92 -23.80 8.64
C PRO A 40 -4.27 -23.88 7.15
N THR A 41 -4.77 -22.80 6.56
CA THR A 41 -5.05 -22.69 5.12
C THR A 41 -3.78 -22.80 4.30
N LEU A 42 -2.72 -22.09 4.70
CA LEU A 42 -1.41 -22.15 4.03
C LEU A 42 -0.79 -23.54 4.11
N ASP A 43 -0.89 -24.20 5.27
CA ASP A 43 -0.38 -25.55 5.46
C ASP A 43 -1.14 -26.56 4.58
N ARG A 44 -2.46 -26.38 4.42
CA ARG A 44 -3.29 -27.20 3.52
C ARG A 44 -2.91 -27.00 2.06
N ILE A 45 -2.70 -25.76 1.63
CA ILE A 45 -2.21 -25.42 0.27
C ILE A 45 -0.84 -26.08 0.03
N ALA A 46 0.09 -25.97 0.99
CA ALA A 46 1.42 -26.56 0.87
C ALA A 46 1.37 -28.09 0.77
N GLN A 47 0.47 -28.73 1.52
CA GLN A 47 0.26 -30.17 1.43
C GLN A 47 -0.27 -30.60 0.05
N GLU A 48 -1.16 -29.82 -0.55
CA GLU A 48 -1.72 -30.11 -1.87
C GLU A 48 -0.69 -29.89 -2.98
N LEU A 49 0.09 -28.80 -2.90
CA LEU A 49 1.21 -28.54 -3.81
C LEU A 49 2.27 -29.65 -3.74
N ARG A 50 2.50 -30.24 -2.57
CA ARG A 50 3.38 -31.42 -2.44
C ARG A 50 2.85 -32.66 -3.16
N ARG A 51 1.54 -32.77 -3.39
CA ARG A 51 0.93 -33.91 -4.10
C ARG A 51 0.85 -33.68 -5.60
N GLN A 52 0.47 -32.48 -6.04
CA GLN A 52 0.08 -32.20 -7.42
C GLN A 52 1.01 -31.21 -8.15
N GLU A 53 2.02 -30.65 -7.46
CA GLU A 53 2.97 -29.60 -7.91
C GLU A 53 2.30 -28.26 -8.27
N THR A 54 1.11 -28.28 -8.86
CA THR A 54 0.29 -27.14 -9.23
C THR A 54 -1.14 -27.33 -8.71
N ILE A 55 -1.78 -26.24 -8.31
CA ILE A 55 -3.20 -26.21 -7.93
C ILE A 55 -3.95 -25.20 -8.79
N ASP A 56 -5.14 -25.58 -9.26
CA ASP A 56 -6.01 -24.65 -9.99
C ASP A 56 -6.76 -23.71 -9.04
N SER A 57 -7.23 -22.58 -9.56
CA SER A 57 -8.01 -21.59 -8.80
C SER A 57 -9.22 -22.21 -8.08
N LYS A 58 -9.91 -23.18 -8.70
CA LYS A 58 -11.05 -23.89 -8.07
C LYS A 58 -10.63 -24.70 -6.85
N GLN A 59 -9.47 -25.36 -6.93
CA GLN A 59 -8.94 -26.18 -5.83
C GLN A 59 -8.51 -25.27 -4.67
N LEU A 60 -7.86 -24.14 -5.00
CA LEU A 60 -7.50 -23.13 -4.01
C LEU A 60 -8.74 -22.56 -3.29
N LEU A 61 -9.79 -22.20 -4.03
CA LEU A 61 -11.05 -21.71 -3.46
C LEU A 61 -11.68 -22.75 -2.52
N SER A 62 -11.71 -24.03 -2.91
CA SER A 62 -12.20 -25.12 -2.04
C SER A 62 -11.42 -25.18 -0.73
N ILE A 63 -10.08 -25.12 -0.80
CA ILE A 63 -9.22 -25.14 0.40
C ILE A 63 -9.49 -23.94 1.30
N MET A 64 -9.69 -22.75 0.72
CA MET A 64 -10.01 -21.53 1.48
C MET A 64 -11.37 -21.62 2.16
N GLU A 65 -12.41 -22.12 1.46
CA GLU A 65 -13.74 -22.35 2.04
C GLU A 65 -13.70 -23.38 3.18
N GLU A 66 -13.00 -24.50 2.97
CA GLU A 66 -12.85 -25.57 3.97
C GLU A 66 -12.18 -25.10 5.26
N THR A 67 -11.20 -24.20 5.13
CA THR A 67 -10.42 -23.69 6.26
C THR A 67 -10.96 -22.39 6.84
N GLY A 68 -12.04 -21.85 6.26
CA GLY A 68 -12.68 -20.61 6.71
C GLY A 68 -11.87 -19.35 6.40
N ALA A 69 -10.92 -19.40 5.47
CA ALA A 69 -10.20 -18.22 5.03
C ALA A 69 -11.12 -17.32 4.20
N PRO A 70 -11.12 -16.00 4.43
CA PRO A 70 -11.97 -15.08 3.72
C PRO A 70 -11.58 -15.09 2.25
N ILE A 71 -12.55 -15.43 1.39
CA ILE A 71 -12.43 -15.15 -0.04
C ILE A 71 -12.65 -13.66 -0.18
N ALA A 72 -11.56 -12.89 -0.06
CA ALA A 72 -11.62 -11.47 -0.30
C ALA A 72 -12.09 -11.28 -1.75
N SER A 73 -13.32 -10.79 -1.91
CA SER A 73 -13.64 -10.03 -3.10
C SER A 73 -12.63 -8.89 -3.14
N THR A 74 -11.97 -8.69 -4.27
CA THR A 74 -10.93 -7.67 -4.48
C THR A 74 -11.50 -6.29 -4.19
N GLN A 75 -11.59 -5.95 -2.91
CA GLN A 75 -11.83 -4.63 -2.40
C GLN A 75 -10.44 -4.13 -2.03
N PHE A 76 -9.69 -3.76 -3.07
CA PHE A 76 -8.99 -2.50 -2.96
C PHE A 76 -10.10 -1.47 -2.73
N SER A 77 -10.51 -1.27 -1.48
CA SER A 77 -11.27 -0.10 -1.11
C SER A 77 -10.35 1.06 -1.44
N THR A 78 -10.53 1.62 -2.63
CA THR A 78 -10.44 3.04 -2.84
C THR A 78 -11.48 3.64 -1.92
N ASP A 79 -11.21 3.67 -0.62
CA ASP A 79 -11.88 4.61 0.25
C ASP A 79 -11.62 5.97 -0.39
N PRO A 80 -12.64 6.70 -0.88
CA PRO A 80 -12.45 8.01 -1.49
C PRO A 80 -11.85 9.03 -0.49
N THR A 81 -11.74 8.65 0.79
CA THR A 81 -11.16 9.46 1.87
C THR A 81 -9.65 9.28 2.03
N HIS A 82 -9.05 8.22 1.47
CA HIS A 82 -7.59 8.15 1.35
C HIS A 82 -7.20 8.84 0.03
N PRO A 83 -6.47 9.97 0.06
CA PRO A 83 -6.06 10.61 -1.17
C PRO A 83 -5.17 9.63 -1.92
N ASN A 84 -5.70 9.11 -3.03
CA ASN A 84 -4.87 8.67 -4.13
C ASN A 84 -3.89 9.82 -4.36
N VAL A 85 -2.62 9.65 -3.99
CA VAL A 85 -1.55 10.54 -4.40
C VAL A 85 -1.43 10.34 -5.91
N ALA A 86 -2.37 10.95 -6.63
CA ALA A 86 -2.12 11.45 -7.95
C ALA A 86 -0.82 12.22 -7.80
N LEU A 87 0.23 11.77 -8.50
CA LEU A 87 1.32 12.65 -8.87
C LEU A 87 0.66 13.89 -9.49
N ALA A 88 0.46 14.93 -8.69
CA ALA A 88 -0.16 16.15 -9.15
C ALA A 88 0.76 16.71 -10.24
N PRO A 89 0.24 17.05 -11.43
CA PRO A 89 1.01 17.81 -12.40
C PRO A 89 1.40 19.12 -11.71
N THR A 90 2.68 19.45 -11.76
CA THR A 90 3.28 20.68 -11.23
C THR A 90 2.41 21.90 -11.54
N PRO A 91 2.07 22.75 -10.55
CA PRO A 91 1.27 23.94 -10.80
C PRO A 91 2.01 24.95 -11.71
N PRO A 92 1.27 25.75 -12.51
CA PRO A 92 1.85 26.69 -13.45
C PRO A 92 2.22 27.99 -12.71
N SER A 93 3.50 28.22 -12.43
CA SER A 93 3.94 29.50 -11.88
C SER A 93 4.18 30.51 -13.00
N THR A 94 3.12 31.29 -13.25
CA THR A 94 3.08 32.75 -13.31
C THR A 94 4.25 33.47 -13.98
N GLN A 95 3.94 34.09 -15.13
CA GLN A 95 4.76 35.07 -15.82
C GLN A 95 5.28 36.16 -14.86
N PRO A 96 6.58 36.49 -14.86
CA PRO A 96 7.05 37.70 -14.21
C PRO A 96 6.67 38.89 -15.09
N GLY A 97 5.64 39.62 -14.68
CA GLY A 97 5.46 41.01 -15.07
C GLY A 97 6.60 41.82 -14.46
N THR A 98 7.52 42.29 -15.30
CA THR A 98 8.47 43.32 -14.91
C THR A 98 7.72 44.65 -14.91
N SER A 99 7.27 45.07 -13.72
CA SER A 99 6.83 46.45 -13.48
C SER A 99 8.00 47.41 -13.70
N GLU A 100 7.78 48.38 -14.58
CA GLU A 100 8.32 49.74 -14.45
C GLU A 100 8.28 50.20 -12.99
N ILE A 101 9.40 50.66 -12.44
CA ILE A 101 9.46 51.89 -11.63
C ILE A 101 10.85 52.55 -11.80
N GLN A 102 10.81 53.70 -12.49
CA GLN A 102 11.64 54.92 -12.42
C GLN A 102 13.16 54.86 -12.63
#